data_AF-A0A848TQZ8-F1
#
_entry.id   AF-A0A848TQZ8-F1
#
_cell.length_a   1.000
_cell.length_b   1.000
_cell.length_c   1.000
_cell.angle_alpha   90.00
_cell.angle_beta   90.00
_cell.angle_gamma   90.00
#
_symmetry.space_group_name_H-M   'P 1'
#
loop_
_entity.id
_entity.type
_entity.pdbx_description
1 polymer ?
#
loop_
_entity_poly.entity_id
_entity_poly.type
_entity_poly.pdbx_seq_one_letter_code
_entity_poly.pdbx_strand_id
1 'polypeptide(L)'
;MLFGLDGVEIGLLIVFLCLFGGILSGFPVAFAIGGSAVISFGIVAGLDSAGWLIHQAIDTGSAEYAALIAEGVRPDKISVFTYPELSRVGLPVFPQGWETALDRNVSFVVNRMNERVLAGQSIETLLAVLMFVLMGITLERSKIANDLLLTMARVFGPLPGGLAVSIVVVGAFLAASTGIVGATVVTMGLLALPTMLRNNYSPELATGVIAASGTLGQIIPPSIVIVLLGTLAGDLYAAAQEERASSVGCSDALTYLGEPAVVSVGTLFQAALLPGIMLAVLYAGYAFCYALLNPSKAPAVEMGSTNSEVITRNEALTWFIAAPAALIGGMMVLSSIGLIGNQSVAVDSFSQAGETASLRTSVSPDCQAAMIELHGQEAWDAALAEQAAINEAGGVAKATQLTEDQRAAQLEINIANAAPVGTGIAIVMVLLGLVLATARGISPTSDPRPLWIGFAAIAAVF
;
A
#
# COMPACT_ATOMS: atom_id res chain seq x y z
N MET A 1 12.76 -3.12 47.51
CA MET A 1 11.53 -2.48 46.98
C MET A 1 11.61 -1.00 47.29
N LEU A 2 11.59 -0.16 46.27
CA LEU A 2 11.54 1.30 46.39
C LEU A 2 10.06 1.70 46.54
N PHE A 3 9.72 2.51 47.55
CA PHE A 3 8.34 2.97 47.80
C PHE A 3 7.28 1.86 47.95
N GLY A 4 7.68 0.63 48.30
CA GLY A 4 6.76 -0.51 48.40
C GLY A 4 6.34 -1.11 47.05
N LEU A 5 6.88 -0.60 45.95
CA LEU A 5 6.65 -1.11 44.61
C LEU A 5 7.76 -2.06 44.19
N ASP A 6 7.37 -3.00 43.35
CA ASP A 6 8.25 -3.96 42.72
C ASP A 6 9.06 -3.32 41.58
N GLY A 7 10.25 -3.85 41.29
CA GLY A 7 11.11 -3.31 40.22
C GLY A 7 10.42 -3.27 38.85
N VAL A 8 9.54 -4.24 38.58
CA VAL A 8 8.73 -4.30 37.35
C VAL A 8 7.71 -3.15 37.30
N GLU A 9 7.01 -2.90 38.41
CA GLU A 9 6.00 -1.84 38.52
C GLU A 9 6.63 -0.45 38.36
N ILE A 10 7.79 -0.24 38.97
CA ILE A 10 8.57 1.00 38.83
C ILE A 10 8.99 1.20 37.37
N GLY A 11 9.46 0.15 36.70
CA GLY A 11 9.79 0.18 35.27
C GLY A 11 8.60 0.59 34.40
N LEU A 12 7.43 0.01 34.63
CA LEU A 12 6.20 0.35 33.91
C LEU A 12 5.76 1.80 34.15
N LEU A 13 5.86 2.29 35.38
CA LEU A 13 5.56 3.69 35.71
C LEU A 13 6.50 4.66 35.00
N ILE A 14 7.79 4.36 34.93
CA ILE A 14 8.77 5.18 34.21
C ILE A 14 8.39 5.27 32.72
N VAL A 15 8.13 4.13 32.08
CA VAL A 15 7.71 4.09 30.66
C VAL A 15 6.44 4.89 30.45
N PHE A 16 5.43 4.69 31.30
CA PHE A 16 4.16 5.41 31.23
C PHE A 16 4.34 6.92 31.38
N LEU A 17 5.08 7.37 32.39
CA LEU A 17 5.31 8.80 32.64
C LEU A 17 6.12 9.46 31.51
N CYS A 18 7.14 8.77 30.98
CA CYS A 18 7.90 9.26 29.84
C CYS A 18 7.03 9.39 28.58
N LEU A 19 6.20 8.39 28.29
CA LEU A 19 5.30 8.41 27.13
C LEU A 19 4.25 9.51 27.26
N PHE A 20 3.58 9.57 28.42
CA PHE A 20 2.53 10.54 28.67
C PHE A 20 3.08 11.98 28.69
N GLY A 21 4.23 12.19 29.32
CA GLY A 21 4.95 13.47 29.28
C GLY A 21 5.36 13.86 27.87
N GLY A 22 5.81 12.90 27.05
CA GLY A 22 6.12 13.11 25.64
C GLY A 22 4.90 13.58 24.85
N ILE A 23 3.74 12.93 25.03
CA ILE A 23 2.49 13.30 24.35
C ILE A 23 1.99 14.68 24.80
N LEU A 24 2.03 14.98 26.10
CA LEU A 24 1.57 16.25 26.67
C LEU A 24 2.45 17.45 26.30
N SER A 25 3.70 17.22 25.91
CA SER A 25 4.63 18.29 25.51
C SER A 25 4.23 19.02 24.21
N GLY A 26 3.21 18.53 23.49
CA GLY A 26 2.77 19.10 22.21
C GLY A 26 3.68 18.74 21.03
N PHE A 27 4.71 17.90 21.25
CA PHE A 27 5.53 17.35 20.18
C PHE A 27 4.71 16.36 19.32
N PRO A 28 4.97 16.23 18.02
CA PRO A 28 4.24 15.27 17.18
C PRO A 28 4.40 13.84 17.73
N VAL A 29 3.28 13.13 17.84
CA VAL A 29 3.18 11.81 18.51
C VAL A 29 4.22 10.81 17.99
N ALA A 30 4.51 10.82 16.70
CA ALA A 30 5.52 9.94 16.09
C ALA A 30 6.91 10.10 16.72
N PHE A 31 7.33 11.34 17.02
CA PHE A 31 8.61 11.62 17.66
C PHE A 31 8.54 11.45 19.18
N ALA A 32 7.39 11.76 19.78
CA ALA A 32 7.18 11.59 21.22
C ALA A 32 7.30 10.12 21.64
N ILE A 33 6.78 9.18 20.84
CA ILE A 33 6.89 7.74 21.11
C ILE A 33 8.36 7.29 21.07
N GLY A 34 9.11 7.64 20.01
CA GLY A 34 10.51 7.26 19.89
C GLY A 34 11.40 7.86 20.99
N GLY A 35 11.24 9.16 21.25
CA GLY A 35 12.00 9.87 22.29
C GLY A 35 11.69 9.36 23.70
N SER A 36 10.42 9.12 24.02
CA SER A 36 10.03 8.56 25.32
C SER A 36 10.55 7.14 25.52
N ALA A 37 10.58 6.32 24.47
CA ALA A 37 11.17 4.97 24.54
C ALA A 37 12.67 5.03 24.87
N VAL A 38 13.45 5.90 24.21
CA VAL A 38 14.90 6.05 24.48
C VAL A 38 15.17 6.55 25.90
N ILE A 39 14.42 7.57 26.34
CA ILE A 39 14.58 8.14 27.68
C ILE A 39 14.19 7.13 28.75
N SER A 40 13.03 6.48 28.60
CA SER A 40 12.56 5.47 29.56
C SER A 40 13.53 4.28 29.63
N PHE A 41 14.06 3.81 28.49
CA PHE A 41 15.09 2.79 28.44
C PHE A 41 16.35 3.20 29.21
N GLY A 42 16.87 4.41 28.99
CA GLY A 42 18.06 4.90 29.70
C GLY A 42 17.87 4.97 31.22
N ILE A 43 16.69 5.42 31.67
CA ILE A 43 16.35 5.49 33.10
C ILE A 43 16.23 4.07 33.69
N VAL A 44 15.49 3.18 33.04
CA VAL A 44 15.29 1.79 33.51
C VAL A 44 16.62 1.03 33.54
N ALA A 45 17.44 1.13 32.50
CA ALA A 45 18.76 0.52 32.44
C ALA A 45 19.70 1.04 33.54
N GLY A 46 19.70 2.35 33.78
CA GLY A 46 20.48 2.96 34.87
C GLY A 46 20.04 2.49 36.25
N LEU A 47 18.74 2.40 36.50
CA LEU A 47 18.20 1.95 37.78
C LEU A 47 18.39 0.43 38.00
N ASP A 48 18.26 -0.38 36.96
CA ASP A 48 18.48 -1.83 37.03
C ASP A 48 19.96 -2.16 37.29
N SER A 49 20.89 -1.52 36.57
CA SER A 49 22.35 -1.68 36.79
C SER A 49 22.83 -1.17 38.16
N ALA A 50 22.16 -0.17 38.72
CA ALA A 50 22.38 0.27 40.10
C ALA A 50 21.82 -0.69 41.16
N GLY A 51 21.09 -1.75 40.76
CA GLY A 51 20.46 -2.72 41.64
C GLY A 51 19.19 -2.19 42.33
N TRP A 52 18.56 -1.14 41.78
CA TRP A 52 17.38 -0.50 42.36
C TRP A 52 16.08 -1.12 41.86
N LEU A 53 16.09 -1.70 40.64
CA LEU A 53 14.98 -2.49 40.11
C LEU A 53 15.20 -3.96 40.46
N ILE A 54 14.66 -4.37 41.60
CA ILE A 54 14.67 -5.76 42.06
C ILE A 54 13.25 -6.33 42.08
N HIS A 55 13.12 -7.58 41.65
CA HIS A 55 11.90 -8.37 41.78
C HIS A 55 12.09 -9.53 42.76
N GLN A 56 11.02 -9.89 43.47
CA GLN A 56 10.99 -11.04 44.37
C GLN A 56 10.58 -12.29 43.61
N ALA A 57 11.56 -13.05 43.14
CA ALA A 57 11.34 -14.34 42.51
C ALA A 57 11.31 -15.46 43.55
N ILE A 58 10.69 -16.60 43.18
CA ILE A 58 10.75 -17.82 44.00
C ILE A 58 12.19 -18.34 44.00
N ASP A 59 12.69 -18.73 45.17
CA ASP A 59 13.99 -19.38 45.30
C ASP A 59 13.90 -20.83 44.82
N THR A 60 14.34 -21.07 43.58
CA THR A 60 14.37 -22.41 42.96
C THR A 60 15.41 -23.34 43.58
N GLY A 61 16.31 -22.84 44.43
CA GLY A 61 17.31 -23.63 45.16
C GLY A 61 16.82 -24.12 46.54
N SER A 62 15.62 -23.70 46.95
CA SER A 62 15.05 -24.03 48.26
C SER A 62 14.58 -25.49 48.35
N ALA A 63 14.66 -26.07 49.56
CA ALA A 63 14.22 -27.45 49.81
C ALA A 63 12.72 -27.61 49.59
N GLU A 64 11.96 -26.55 49.84
CA GLU A 64 10.52 -26.44 49.67
C GLU A 64 10.12 -26.45 48.18
N TYR A 65 10.89 -25.75 47.32
CA TYR A 65 10.70 -25.81 45.87
C TYR A 65 11.03 -27.20 45.32
N ALA A 66 12.12 -27.82 45.80
CA ALA A 66 12.50 -29.17 45.40
C ALA A 66 11.44 -30.22 45.80
N ALA A 67 10.77 -30.03 46.95
CA ALA A 67 9.67 -30.90 47.39
C ALA A 67 8.46 -30.84 46.45
N LEU A 68 8.05 -29.65 46.01
CA LEU A 68 6.94 -29.47 45.05
C LEU A 68 7.23 -30.10 43.69
N ILE A 69 8.47 -29.98 43.22
CA ILE A 69 8.90 -30.65 41.99
C ILE A 69 8.89 -32.18 42.17
N ALA A 70 9.31 -32.68 43.33
CA ALA A 70 9.28 -34.12 43.65
C ALA A 70 7.84 -34.68 43.75
N GLU A 71 6.87 -33.85 44.14
CA GLU A 71 5.43 -34.17 44.12
C GLU A 71 4.82 -34.17 42.69
N GLY A 72 5.62 -33.81 41.67
CA GLY A 72 5.21 -33.83 40.26
C GLY A 72 4.59 -32.53 39.75
N VAL A 73 4.68 -31.44 40.51
CA VAL A 73 4.21 -30.12 40.06
C VAL A 73 5.18 -29.57 39.00
N ARG A 74 4.64 -29.12 37.86
CA ARG A 74 5.48 -28.55 36.80
C ARG A 74 6.00 -27.16 37.17
N PRO A 75 7.27 -26.81 36.86
CA PRO A 75 7.85 -25.50 37.17
C PRO A 75 7.04 -24.30 36.65
N ASP A 76 6.40 -24.41 35.49
CA ASP A 76 5.59 -23.34 34.88
C ASP A 76 4.28 -23.03 35.64
N LYS A 77 3.90 -23.89 36.59
CA LYS A 77 2.72 -23.71 37.45
C LYS A 77 3.04 -23.21 38.85
N ILE A 78 4.33 -23.16 39.21
CA ILE A 78 4.79 -22.68 40.51
C ILE A 78 5.00 -21.17 40.39
N SER A 79 4.14 -20.39 41.04
CA SER A 79 4.18 -18.93 41.00
C SER A 79 4.02 -18.34 42.39
N VAL A 80 4.45 -17.09 42.56
CA VAL A 80 4.36 -16.36 43.83
C VAL A 80 2.90 -16.23 44.29
N PHE A 81 1.94 -16.29 43.37
CA PHE A 81 0.51 -16.25 43.65
C PHE A 81 -0.08 -17.62 43.99
N THR A 82 0.43 -18.69 43.37
CA THR A 82 -0.06 -20.06 43.57
C THR A 82 0.46 -20.67 44.87
N TYR A 83 1.71 -20.38 45.21
CA TYR A 83 2.41 -20.93 46.38
C TYR A 83 3.13 -19.80 47.16
N PRO A 84 2.37 -18.96 47.88
CA PRO A 84 2.90 -17.75 48.53
C PRO A 84 3.88 -18.04 49.68
N GLU A 85 3.81 -19.24 50.26
CA GLU A 85 4.66 -19.75 51.34
C GLU A 85 6.10 -20.10 50.94
N LEU A 86 6.41 -20.16 49.64
CA LEU A 86 7.76 -20.46 49.17
C LEU A 86 8.75 -19.32 49.49
N SER A 87 9.99 -19.70 49.79
CA SER A 87 11.10 -18.77 49.98
C SER A 87 11.32 -17.90 48.75
N ARG A 88 11.65 -16.63 48.96
CA ARG A 88 11.79 -15.62 47.90
C ARG A 88 13.20 -15.04 47.91
N VAL A 89 13.73 -14.81 46.71
CA VAL A 89 15.04 -14.18 46.49
C VAL A 89 14.87 -12.92 45.64
N GLY A 90 15.54 -11.85 46.05
CA GLY A 90 15.60 -10.61 45.28
C GLY A 90 16.56 -10.76 44.11
N LEU A 91 16.04 -10.70 42.89
CA LEU A 91 16.83 -10.71 41.66
C LEU A 91 16.68 -9.38 40.93
N PRO A 92 17.71 -8.91 40.20
CA PRO A 92 17.55 -7.83 39.24
C PRO A 92 16.45 -8.16 38.23
N VAL A 93 15.68 -7.15 37.82
CA VAL A 93 14.59 -7.35 36.84
C VAL A 93 15.16 -7.80 35.50
N PHE A 94 16.31 -7.24 35.08
CA PHE A 94 16.96 -7.62 33.83
C PHE A 94 18.44 -7.98 34.03
N PRO A 95 18.79 -9.25 34.28
CA PRO A 95 20.18 -9.70 34.31
C PRO A 95 20.87 -9.40 32.97
N GLN A 96 21.92 -8.55 32.97
CA GLN A 96 22.57 -8.03 31.75
C GLN A 96 21.58 -7.35 30.78
N GLY A 97 20.51 -6.75 31.32
CA GLY A 97 19.36 -6.28 30.55
C GLY A 97 19.70 -5.26 29.49
N TRP A 98 20.46 -4.23 29.87
CA TRP A 98 20.80 -3.14 28.95
C TRP A 98 21.78 -3.60 27.86
N GLU A 99 22.72 -4.49 28.18
CA GLU A 99 23.68 -5.06 27.22
C GLU A 99 22.93 -5.93 26.20
N THR A 100 22.08 -6.83 26.68
CA THR A 100 21.27 -7.71 25.84
C THR A 100 20.26 -6.93 25.00
N ALA A 101 19.63 -5.91 25.57
CA ALA A 101 18.69 -5.06 24.86
C ALA A 101 19.40 -4.20 23.79
N LEU A 102 20.56 -3.63 24.12
CA LEU A 102 21.36 -2.86 23.17
C LEU A 102 21.88 -3.76 22.05
N ASP A 103 22.45 -4.92 22.39
CA ASP A 103 22.94 -5.88 21.40
C ASP A 103 21.82 -6.38 20.49
N ARG A 104 20.67 -6.76 21.04
CA ARG A 104 19.51 -7.21 20.23
C ARG A 104 18.97 -6.10 19.35
N ASN A 105 18.85 -4.87 19.86
CA ASN A 105 18.33 -3.74 19.08
C ASN A 105 19.31 -3.28 18.01
N VAL A 106 20.59 -3.14 18.35
CA VAL A 106 21.64 -2.75 17.40
C VAL A 106 21.82 -3.85 16.35
N SER A 107 21.91 -5.12 16.76
CA SER A 107 21.96 -6.24 15.83
C SER A 107 20.71 -6.31 14.96
N PHE A 108 19.52 -6.08 15.52
CA PHE A 108 18.29 -6.01 14.72
C PHE A 108 18.36 -4.87 13.70
N VAL A 109 18.72 -3.65 14.11
CA VAL A 109 18.81 -2.49 13.20
C VAL A 109 19.87 -2.70 12.13
N VAL A 110 21.06 -3.18 12.51
CA VAL A 110 22.18 -3.44 11.59
C VAL A 110 21.82 -4.55 10.61
N ASN A 111 21.25 -5.66 11.09
CA ASN A 111 20.81 -6.75 10.23
C ASN A 111 19.68 -6.30 9.31
N ARG A 112 18.70 -5.53 9.80
CA ARG A 112 17.63 -5.00 8.94
C ARG A 112 18.13 -3.96 7.96
N MET A 113 19.09 -3.12 8.32
CA MET A 113 19.76 -2.23 7.37
C MET A 113 20.50 -3.03 6.30
N ASN A 114 21.23 -4.08 6.69
CA ASN A 114 21.95 -4.91 5.75
C ASN A 114 20.96 -5.63 4.81
N GLU A 115 19.95 -6.30 5.35
CA GLU A 115 18.94 -7.03 4.58
C GLU A 115 18.03 -6.14 3.75
N ARG A 116 17.68 -4.93 4.20
CA ARG A 116 16.67 -4.11 3.51
C ARG A 116 17.23 -2.93 2.71
N VAL A 117 18.37 -2.38 3.12
CA VAL A 117 18.93 -1.15 2.53
C VAL A 117 20.17 -1.46 1.68
N LEU A 118 21.06 -2.34 2.15
CA LEU A 118 22.35 -2.58 1.49
C LEU A 118 22.32 -3.78 0.53
N ALA A 119 21.66 -4.88 0.91
CA ALA A 119 21.80 -6.17 0.25
C ALA A 119 20.49 -6.81 -0.24
N GLY A 120 19.31 -6.21 -0.01
CA GLY A 120 18.05 -6.87 -0.34
C GLY A 120 17.02 -6.10 -1.17
N GLN A 121 15.96 -6.84 -1.51
CA GLN A 121 14.94 -6.53 -2.51
C GLN A 121 14.12 -5.25 -2.21
N SER A 122 14.15 -4.75 -0.97
CA SER A 122 13.39 -3.56 -0.57
C SER A 122 13.98 -2.23 -1.04
N ILE A 123 15.13 -2.21 -1.73
CA ILE A 123 15.65 -1.01 -2.40
C ILE A 123 14.60 -0.43 -3.36
N GLU A 124 13.87 -1.27 -4.09
CA GLU A 124 12.82 -0.82 -5.02
C GLU A 124 11.68 -0.11 -4.28
N THR A 125 11.26 -0.64 -3.13
CA THR A 125 10.20 -0.01 -2.31
C THR A 125 10.64 1.32 -1.71
N LEU A 126 11.88 1.41 -1.21
CA LEU A 126 12.43 2.65 -0.64
C LEU A 126 12.63 3.71 -1.72
N LEU A 127 13.09 3.32 -2.90
CA LEU A 127 13.21 4.21 -4.06
C LEU A 127 11.82 4.70 -4.51
N ALA A 128 10.82 3.81 -4.56
CA ALA A 128 9.45 4.18 -4.90
C ALA A 128 8.88 5.22 -3.93
N VAL A 129 9.08 5.05 -2.61
CA VAL A 129 8.67 6.04 -1.60
C VAL A 129 9.33 7.40 -1.88
N LEU A 130 10.64 7.41 -2.17
CA LEU A 130 11.36 8.67 -2.45
C LEU A 130 10.85 9.36 -3.73
N MET A 131 10.58 8.59 -4.78
CA MET A 131 9.99 9.10 -6.03
C MET A 131 8.57 9.65 -5.81
N PHE A 132 7.75 8.98 -4.98
CA PHE A 132 6.40 9.48 -4.63
C PHE A 132 6.45 10.75 -3.80
N VAL A 133 7.34 10.84 -2.82
CA VAL A 133 7.55 12.06 -2.04
C VAL A 133 7.99 13.21 -2.95
N LEU A 134 8.94 12.96 -3.88
CA LEU A 134 9.38 13.96 -4.85
C LEU A 134 8.22 14.44 -5.73
N MET A 135 7.41 13.53 -6.27
CA MET A 135 6.23 13.85 -7.07
C MET A 135 5.23 14.70 -6.28
N GLY A 136 4.91 14.31 -5.04
CA GLY A 136 4.00 15.04 -4.15
C GLY A 136 4.49 16.46 -3.88
N ILE A 137 5.78 16.63 -3.55
CA ILE A 137 6.39 17.95 -3.32
C ILE A 137 6.38 18.80 -4.59
N THR A 138 6.69 18.22 -5.76
CA THR A 138 6.68 18.96 -7.04
C THR A 138 5.26 19.42 -7.40
N LEU A 139 4.23 18.59 -7.19
CA LEU A 139 2.83 18.97 -7.43
C LEU A 139 2.33 20.03 -6.47
N GLU A 140 2.75 19.98 -5.21
CA GLU A 140 2.42 21.01 -4.22
C GLU A 140 3.12 22.35 -4.54
N ARG A 141 4.43 22.31 -4.82
CA ARG A 141 5.25 23.50 -5.10
C ARG A 141 4.92 24.15 -6.44
N SER A 142 4.44 23.39 -7.42
CA SER A 142 4.00 23.92 -8.73
C SER A 142 2.66 24.66 -8.68
N LYS A 143 1.97 24.68 -7.52
CA LYS A 143 0.63 25.29 -7.33
C LYS A 143 -0.48 24.66 -8.18
N ILE A 144 -0.23 23.53 -8.84
CA ILE A 144 -1.24 22.78 -9.60
C ILE A 144 -2.42 22.41 -8.70
N ALA A 145 -2.17 22.08 -7.42
CA ALA A 145 -3.20 21.82 -6.43
C ALA A 145 -4.19 22.99 -6.24
N ASN A 146 -3.67 24.22 -6.21
CA ASN A 146 -4.48 25.42 -6.05
C ASN A 146 -5.32 25.72 -7.30
N ASP A 147 -4.72 25.56 -8.48
CA ASP A 147 -5.40 25.78 -9.75
C ASP A 147 -6.48 24.72 -10.02
N LEU A 148 -6.21 23.46 -9.66
CA LEU A 148 -7.20 22.38 -9.66
C LEU A 148 -8.37 22.71 -8.74
N LEU A 149 -8.10 23.18 -7.53
CA LEU A 149 -9.15 23.56 -6.58
C LEU A 149 -10.02 24.69 -7.13
N LEU A 150 -9.41 25.75 -7.63
CA LEU A 150 -10.14 26.87 -8.22
C LEU A 150 -10.95 26.45 -9.45
N THR A 151 -10.40 25.56 -10.29
CA THR A 151 -11.09 25.07 -11.49
C THR A 151 -12.27 24.18 -11.12
N MET A 152 -12.09 23.22 -10.22
CA MET A 152 -13.18 22.36 -9.75
C MET A 152 -14.23 23.15 -8.98
N ALA A 153 -13.85 24.20 -8.26
CA ALA A 153 -14.77 25.13 -7.62
C ALA A 153 -15.61 25.92 -8.65
N ARG A 154 -15.09 26.21 -9.84
CA ARG A 154 -15.90 26.79 -10.94
C ARG A 154 -16.85 25.77 -11.56
N VAL A 155 -16.39 24.52 -11.73
CA VAL A 155 -17.20 23.44 -12.32
C VAL A 155 -18.40 23.09 -11.45
N PHE A 156 -18.19 22.91 -10.15
CA PHE A 156 -19.25 22.49 -9.23
C PHE A 156 -19.88 23.66 -8.45
N GLY A 157 -19.26 24.85 -8.41
CA GLY A 157 -19.71 26.01 -7.63
C GLY A 157 -21.19 26.43 -7.78
N PRO A 158 -21.78 26.39 -8.99
CA PRO A 158 -23.20 26.71 -9.19
C PRO A 158 -24.16 25.72 -8.55
N LEU A 159 -23.70 24.52 -8.17
CA LEU A 159 -24.52 23.52 -7.51
C LEU A 159 -24.55 23.76 -6.00
N PRO A 160 -25.68 23.46 -5.33
CA PRO A 160 -25.73 23.43 -3.86
C PRO A 160 -24.66 22.47 -3.32
N GLY A 161 -23.82 22.93 -2.39
CA GLY A 161 -22.68 22.14 -1.89
C GLY A 161 -21.51 22.00 -2.86
N GLY A 162 -21.51 22.73 -3.97
CA GLY A 162 -20.51 22.69 -5.03
C GLY A 162 -19.07 22.73 -4.55
N LEU A 163 -18.73 23.70 -3.68
CA LEU A 163 -17.39 23.83 -3.12
C LEU A 163 -16.97 22.62 -2.28
N ALA A 164 -17.89 22.03 -1.53
CA ALA A 164 -17.60 20.84 -0.73
C ALA A 164 -17.31 19.62 -1.63
N VAL A 165 -18.10 19.43 -2.69
CA VAL A 165 -17.86 18.39 -3.70
C VAL A 165 -16.52 18.62 -4.39
N SER A 166 -16.19 19.86 -4.78
CA SER A 166 -14.89 20.20 -5.37
C SER A 166 -13.73 19.81 -4.47
N ILE A 167 -13.82 20.02 -3.15
CA ILE A 167 -12.76 19.66 -2.20
C ILE A 167 -12.57 18.15 -2.09
N VAL A 168 -13.66 17.36 -2.13
CA VAL A 168 -13.57 15.90 -2.15
C VAL A 168 -12.90 15.42 -3.44
N VAL A 169 -13.32 15.95 -4.59
CA VAL A 169 -12.76 15.57 -5.90
C VAL A 169 -11.28 15.95 -6.01
N VAL A 170 -10.94 17.18 -5.66
CA VAL A 170 -9.56 17.66 -5.71
C VAL A 170 -8.69 16.92 -4.71
N GLY A 171 -9.20 16.67 -3.50
CA GLY A 171 -8.47 15.88 -2.53
C GLY A 171 -8.31 14.42 -2.95
N ALA A 172 -9.24 13.82 -3.69
CA ALA A 172 -9.06 12.50 -4.29
C ALA A 172 -7.94 12.47 -5.36
N PHE A 173 -7.86 13.50 -6.21
CA PHE A 173 -6.77 13.62 -7.20
C PHE A 173 -5.41 13.89 -6.55
N LEU A 174 -5.37 14.75 -5.54
CA LEU A 174 -4.13 15.06 -4.82
C LEU A 174 -3.71 13.92 -3.89
N ALA A 175 -4.68 13.19 -3.32
CA ALA A 175 -4.47 11.99 -2.52
C ALA A 175 -3.63 10.96 -3.25
N ALA A 176 -3.98 10.70 -4.52
CA ALA A 176 -3.22 9.82 -5.41
C ALA A 176 -1.76 10.27 -5.58
N SER A 177 -1.43 11.53 -5.31
CA SER A 177 -0.09 12.05 -5.54
C SER A 177 0.77 12.23 -4.30
N THR A 178 0.16 12.50 -3.14
CA THR A 178 0.89 12.84 -1.92
C THR A 178 1.01 11.68 -0.95
N GLY A 179 0.01 10.79 -0.89
CA GLY A 179 0.01 9.66 0.05
C GLY A 179 0.04 10.04 1.54
N ILE A 180 -0.11 11.33 1.90
CA ILE A 180 0.13 11.86 3.26
C ILE A 180 -1.07 12.69 3.71
N VAL A 181 -1.77 12.23 4.75
CA VAL A 181 -2.98 12.91 5.29
C VAL A 181 -2.66 14.27 5.88
N GLY A 182 -1.62 14.36 6.73
CA GLY A 182 -1.33 15.59 7.47
C GLY A 182 -1.05 16.78 6.54
N ALA A 183 -0.18 16.60 5.54
CA ALA A 183 0.14 17.64 4.58
C ALA A 183 -1.08 18.08 3.77
N THR A 184 -1.85 17.15 3.22
CA THR A 184 -3.04 17.46 2.41
C THR A 184 -4.12 18.18 3.23
N VAL A 185 -4.38 17.77 4.47
CA VAL A 185 -5.35 18.44 5.35
C VAL A 185 -4.90 19.85 5.71
N VAL A 186 -3.61 20.05 6.02
CA VAL A 186 -3.07 21.38 6.34
C VAL A 186 -3.15 22.30 5.11
N THR A 187 -2.71 21.83 3.94
CA THR A 187 -2.72 22.60 2.69
C THR A 187 -4.16 22.93 2.27
N MET A 188 -5.09 21.98 2.33
CA MET A 188 -6.51 22.24 2.08
C MET A 188 -7.16 23.12 3.14
N GLY A 189 -6.76 22.99 4.41
CA GLY A 189 -7.21 23.86 5.49
C GLY A 189 -6.79 25.31 5.26
N LEU A 190 -5.58 25.56 4.78
CA LEU A 190 -5.10 26.92 4.52
C LEU A 190 -5.69 27.52 3.23
N LEU A 191 -5.98 26.71 2.21
CA LEU A 191 -6.46 27.18 0.91
C LEU A 191 -8.00 27.21 0.80
N ALA A 192 -8.66 26.15 1.25
CA ALA A 192 -10.09 25.93 1.00
C ALA A 192 -10.97 26.45 2.14
N LEU A 193 -10.56 26.26 3.41
CA LEU A 193 -11.40 26.66 4.57
C LEU A 193 -11.74 28.16 4.57
N PRO A 194 -10.80 29.10 4.35
CA PRO A 194 -11.14 30.52 4.32
C PRO A 194 -12.14 30.85 3.20
N THR A 195 -12.02 30.16 2.06
CA THR A 195 -12.89 30.35 0.89
C THR A 195 -14.31 29.81 1.16
N MET A 196 -14.44 28.66 1.82
CA MET A 196 -15.75 28.12 2.22
C MET A 196 -16.47 29.03 3.21
N LEU A 197 -15.77 29.50 4.24
CA LEU A 197 -16.34 30.38 5.26
C LEU A 197 -16.77 31.73 4.69
N ARG A 198 -16.00 32.32 3.76
CA ARG A 198 -16.39 33.54 3.04
C ARG A 198 -17.64 33.37 2.19
N ASN A 199 -17.91 32.16 1.73
CA ASN A 199 -19.12 31.81 0.99
C ASN A 199 -20.23 31.25 1.88
N ASN A 200 -20.21 31.53 3.18
CA ASN A 200 -21.25 31.14 4.16
C ASN A 200 -21.50 29.63 4.28
N TYR A 201 -20.48 28.79 4.05
CA TYR A 201 -20.55 27.38 4.42
C TYR A 201 -20.47 27.20 5.94
N SER A 202 -21.22 26.25 6.51
CA SER A 202 -21.14 25.91 7.92
C SER A 202 -19.73 25.40 8.29
N PRO A 203 -19.09 25.88 9.38
CA PRO A 203 -17.77 25.44 9.80
C PRO A 203 -17.64 23.93 9.99
N GLU A 204 -18.70 23.26 10.45
CA GLU A 204 -18.74 21.82 10.68
C GLU A 204 -18.63 21.04 9.36
N LEU A 205 -19.37 21.46 8.34
CA LEU A 205 -19.28 20.85 7.01
C LEU A 205 -17.93 21.15 6.36
N ALA A 206 -17.46 22.40 6.46
CA ALA A 206 -16.20 22.82 5.84
C ALA A 206 -15.00 22.05 6.42
N THR A 207 -14.89 22.00 7.75
CA THR A 207 -13.81 21.27 8.42
C THR A 207 -13.95 19.75 8.25
N GLY A 208 -15.17 19.21 8.32
CA GLY A 208 -15.43 17.79 8.13
C GLY A 208 -15.08 17.30 6.73
N VAL A 209 -15.47 18.03 5.68
CA VAL A 209 -15.16 17.68 4.29
C VAL A 209 -13.66 17.77 4.00
N ILE A 210 -12.97 18.79 4.53
CA ILE A 210 -11.51 18.91 4.39
C ILE A 210 -10.79 17.74 5.10
N ALA A 211 -11.20 17.42 6.33
CA ALA A 211 -10.62 16.31 7.09
C ALA A 211 -10.86 14.97 6.39
N ALA A 212 -12.10 14.69 5.98
CA ALA A 212 -12.45 13.45 5.27
C ALA A 212 -11.70 13.32 3.95
N SER A 213 -11.68 14.38 3.15
CA SER A 213 -10.98 14.41 1.85
C SER A 213 -9.49 14.11 1.99
N GLY A 214 -8.83 14.64 3.03
CA GLY A 214 -7.42 14.36 3.27
C GLY A 214 -7.11 12.89 3.59
N THR A 215 -8.05 12.14 4.16
CA THR A 215 -7.85 10.70 4.45
C THR A 215 -7.82 9.84 3.20
N LEU A 216 -8.37 10.31 2.08
CA LEU A 216 -8.34 9.60 0.79
C LEU A 216 -6.90 9.33 0.31
N GLY A 217 -5.93 10.15 0.75
CA GLY A 217 -4.50 9.96 0.46
C GLY A 217 -3.92 8.63 0.93
N GLN A 218 -4.55 8.00 1.93
CA GLN A 218 -4.09 6.71 2.41
C GLN A 218 -4.51 5.55 1.51
N ILE A 219 -5.62 5.69 0.78
CA ILE A 219 -6.25 4.57 0.08
C ILE A 219 -6.16 4.68 -1.45
N ILE A 220 -6.20 5.89 -2.01
CA ILE A 220 -6.17 6.08 -3.46
C ILE A 220 -4.71 5.94 -3.95
N PRO A 221 -4.41 4.95 -4.82
CA PRO A 221 -3.06 4.78 -5.34
C PRO A 221 -2.64 5.90 -6.32
N PRO A 222 -1.33 6.20 -6.42
CA PRO A 222 -0.24 5.67 -5.60
C PRO A 222 -0.18 6.24 -4.18
N SER A 223 -0.10 5.37 -3.17
CA SER A 223 -0.09 5.77 -1.75
C SER A 223 1.11 5.19 -1.01
N ILE A 224 1.90 6.07 -0.37
CA ILE A 224 3.05 5.68 0.47
C ILE A 224 2.62 4.74 1.59
N VAL A 225 1.44 4.96 2.17
CA VAL A 225 0.91 4.11 3.25
C VAL A 225 0.66 2.69 2.74
N ILE A 226 0.04 2.53 1.58
CA ILE A 226 -0.18 1.19 0.99
C ILE A 226 1.15 0.55 0.55
N VAL A 227 2.12 1.32 0.05
CA VAL A 227 3.47 0.77 -0.28
C VAL A 227 4.12 0.16 0.97
N LEU A 228 4.14 0.92 2.06
CA LEU A 228 4.79 0.49 3.30
C LEU A 228 4.03 -0.65 3.98
N LEU A 229 2.73 -0.48 4.18
CA LEU A 229 1.89 -1.52 4.78
C LEU A 229 1.79 -2.75 3.90
N GLY A 230 1.76 -2.59 2.59
CA GLY A 230 1.68 -3.70 1.65
C GLY A 230 2.95 -4.53 1.62
N THR A 231 4.11 -3.89 1.68
CA THR A 231 5.38 -4.61 1.82
C THR A 231 5.43 -5.38 3.14
N LEU A 232 5.05 -4.76 4.25
CA LEU A 232 5.01 -5.43 5.56
C LEU A 232 3.97 -6.56 5.60
N ALA A 233 2.80 -6.35 5.03
CA ALA A 233 1.75 -7.36 4.95
C ALA A 233 2.19 -8.53 4.06
N GLY A 234 2.88 -8.27 2.94
CA GLY A 234 3.45 -9.30 2.08
C GLY A 234 4.52 -10.13 2.80
N ASP A 235 5.43 -9.47 3.52
CA ASP A 235 6.46 -10.15 4.32
C ASP A 235 5.85 -11.03 5.42
N LEU A 236 4.86 -10.50 6.15
CA LEU A 236 4.16 -11.22 7.21
C LEU A 236 3.33 -12.37 6.64
N TYR A 237 2.68 -12.17 5.49
CA TYR A 237 1.93 -13.21 4.79
C TYR A 237 2.85 -14.35 4.36
N ALA A 238 3.97 -14.05 3.70
CA ALA A 238 4.94 -15.05 3.27
C ALA A 238 5.47 -15.86 4.46
N ALA A 239 5.88 -15.18 5.54
CA ALA A 239 6.38 -15.83 6.75
C ALA A 239 5.31 -16.71 7.42
N ALA A 240 4.07 -16.23 7.51
CA ALA A 240 2.97 -16.99 8.09
C ALA A 240 2.62 -18.24 7.26
N GLN A 241 2.71 -18.15 5.94
CA GLN A 241 2.48 -19.32 5.07
C GLN A 241 3.61 -20.33 5.15
N GLU A 242 4.86 -19.88 5.33
CA GLU A 242 6.00 -20.77 5.55
C GLU A 242 5.86 -21.54 6.88
N GLU A 243 5.50 -20.83 7.95
CA GLU A 243 5.21 -21.44 9.24
C GLU A 243 4.05 -22.45 9.14
N ARG A 244 2.97 -22.06 8.46
CA ARG A 244 1.82 -22.95 8.20
C ARG A 244 2.24 -24.20 7.43
N ALA A 245 3.03 -24.06 6.35
CA ALA A 245 3.51 -25.18 5.54
C ALA A 245 4.37 -26.15 6.37
N SER A 246 5.28 -25.61 7.20
CA SER A 246 6.10 -26.42 8.09
C SER A 246 5.29 -27.18 9.14
N SER A 247 4.19 -26.58 9.63
CA SER A 247 3.32 -27.20 10.64
C SER A 247 2.54 -28.41 10.11
N VAL A 248 2.33 -28.49 8.79
CA VAL A 248 1.64 -29.61 8.12
C VAL A 248 2.62 -30.57 7.42
N GLY A 249 3.93 -30.44 7.69
CA GLY A 249 4.96 -31.35 7.18
C GLY A 249 5.41 -31.09 5.73
N CYS A 250 5.05 -29.94 5.15
CA CYS A 250 5.57 -29.49 3.85
C CYS A 250 6.91 -28.75 4.01
N SER A 251 7.75 -28.79 2.97
CA SER A 251 9.10 -28.19 3.00
C SER A 251 9.12 -26.67 2.91
N ASP A 252 8.13 -26.08 2.23
CA ASP A 252 8.05 -24.66 1.93
C ASP A 252 6.62 -24.27 1.54
N ALA A 253 6.29 -22.98 1.65
CA ALA A 253 4.97 -22.45 1.33
C ALA A 253 4.59 -22.63 -0.15
N LEU A 254 5.56 -22.57 -1.06
CA LEU A 254 5.32 -22.76 -2.50
C LEU A 254 4.85 -24.19 -2.79
N THR A 255 5.45 -25.18 -2.12
CA THR A 255 5.04 -26.58 -2.23
C THR A 255 3.62 -26.77 -1.70
N TYR A 256 3.30 -26.17 -0.56
CA TYR A 256 1.97 -26.32 0.06
C TYR A 256 0.86 -25.59 -0.71
N LEU A 257 1.11 -24.35 -1.16
CA LEU A 257 0.12 -23.51 -1.84
C LEU A 257 0.06 -23.72 -3.35
N GLY A 258 1.09 -24.29 -3.98
CA GLY A 258 1.19 -24.41 -5.44
C GLY A 258 1.60 -23.11 -6.15
N GLU A 259 1.52 -21.97 -5.45
CA GLU A 259 1.91 -20.65 -5.97
C GLU A 259 2.81 -19.90 -4.97
N PRO A 260 3.63 -18.95 -5.43
CA PRO A 260 4.48 -18.15 -4.54
C PRO A 260 3.63 -17.39 -3.51
N ALA A 261 3.94 -17.56 -2.22
CA ALA A 261 3.26 -16.90 -1.11
C ALA A 261 3.60 -15.41 -0.99
N VAL A 262 3.56 -14.66 -2.10
CA VAL A 262 3.95 -13.25 -2.17
C VAL A 262 2.75 -12.38 -2.51
N VAL A 263 2.46 -11.42 -1.64
CA VAL A 263 1.47 -10.38 -1.94
C VAL A 263 2.23 -9.16 -2.44
N SER A 264 2.07 -8.84 -3.73
CA SER A 264 2.73 -7.70 -4.33
C SER A 264 2.04 -6.38 -3.93
N VAL A 265 2.83 -5.30 -3.84
CA VAL A 265 2.31 -3.95 -3.65
C VAL A 265 1.37 -3.54 -4.80
N GLY A 266 1.65 -4.00 -6.02
CA GLY A 266 0.81 -3.75 -7.19
C GLY A 266 -0.58 -4.37 -7.06
N THR A 267 -0.68 -5.60 -6.54
CA THR A 267 -1.95 -6.26 -6.25
C THR A 267 -2.76 -5.46 -5.23
N LEU A 268 -2.10 -4.96 -4.19
CA LEU A 268 -2.74 -4.12 -3.18
C LEU A 268 -3.18 -2.76 -3.73
N PHE A 269 -2.43 -2.16 -4.66
CA PHE A 269 -2.86 -0.95 -5.37
C PHE A 269 -4.12 -1.20 -6.18
N GLN A 270 -4.16 -2.28 -6.96
CA GLN A 270 -5.34 -2.63 -7.75
C GLN A 270 -6.55 -2.89 -6.84
N ALA A 271 -6.35 -3.62 -5.74
CA ALA A 271 -7.40 -3.90 -4.77
C ALA A 271 -7.90 -2.63 -4.04
N ALA A 272 -7.02 -1.66 -3.76
CA ALA A 272 -7.36 -0.42 -3.08
C ALA A 272 -8.06 0.62 -3.97
N LEU A 273 -7.94 0.50 -5.30
CA LEU A 273 -8.53 1.46 -6.23
C LEU A 273 -10.06 1.54 -6.09
N LEU A 274 -10.73 0.38 -6.06
CA LEU A 274 -12.18 0.31 -5.94
C LEU A 274 -12.70 0.95 -4.64
N PRO A 275 -12.24 0.55 -3.42
CA PRO A 275 -12.70 1.19 -2.19
C PRO A 275 -12.28 2.66 -2.11
N GLY A 276 -11.14 3.06 -2.68
CA GLY A 276 -10.71 4.46 -2.73
C GLY A 276 -11.65 5.35 -3.54
N ILE A 277 -12.00 4.93 -4.76
CA ILE A 277 -12.98 5.62 -5.60
C ILE A 277 -14.36 5.59 -4.94
N MET A 278 -14.77 4.44 -4.39
CA MET A 278 -16.04 4.29 -3.68
C MET A 278 -16.16 5.29 -2.52
N LEU A 279 -15.13 5.42 -1.68
CA LEU A 279 -15.11 6.38 -0.58
C LEU A 279 -15.18 7.83 -1.09
N ALA A 280 -14.43 8.17 -2.13
CA ALA A 280 -14.51 9.51 -2.73
C ALA A 280 -15.93 9.83 -3.23
N VAL A 281 -16.59 8.88 -3.89
CA VAL A 281 -17.99 9.02 -4.34
C VAL A 281 -18.94 9.13 -3.16
N LEU A 282 -18.78 8.32 -2.11
CA LEU A 282 -19.61 8.38 -0.91
C LEU A 282 -19.45 9.72 -0.17
N TYR A 283 -18.23 10.24 -0.06
CA TYR A 283 -17.97 11.55 0.57
C TYR A 283 -18.57 12.70 -0.25
N ALA A 284 -18.39 12.68 -1.57
CA ALA A 284 -18.99 13.67 -2.47
C ALA A 284 -20.53 13.59 -2.44
N GLY A 285 -21.07 12.38 -2.48
CA GLY A 285 -22.51 12.10 -2.40
C GLY A 285 -23.10 12.56 -1.07
N TYR A 286 -22.42 12.32 0.05
CA TYR A 286 -22.81 12.81 1.36
C TYR A 286 -22.83 14.34 1.41
N ALA A 287 -21.75 15.00 0.96
CA ALA A 287 -21.67 16.46 0.94
C ALA A 287 -22.78 17.08 0.07
N PHE A 288 -23.05 16.48 -1.09
CA PHE A 288 -24.10 16.91 -2.00
C PHE A 288 -25.50 16.70 -1.42
N CYS A 289 -25.80 15.51 -0.88
CA CYS A 289 -27.10 15.23 -0.24
C CYS A 289 -27.33 16.13 0.97
N TYR A 290 -26.30 16.34 1.80
CA TYR A 290 -26.38 17.25 2.94
C TYR A 290 -26.69 18.68 2.51
N ALA A 291 -26.09 19.15 1.41
CA ALA A 291 -26.35 20.48 0.86
C ALA A 291 -27.76 20.63 0.26
N LEU A 292 -28.29 19.59 -0.39
CA LEU A 292 -29.68 19.58 -0.87
C LEU A 292 -30.68 19.64 0.29
N LEU A 293 -30.42 18.93 1.38
CA LEU A 293 -31.27 18.93 2.57
C LEU A 293 -31.10 20.19 3.43
N ASN A 294 -29.92 20.83 3.39
CA ASN A 294 -29.61 22.04 4.17
C ASN A 294 -29.00 23.15 3.28
N PRO A 295 -29.77 23.78 2.38
CA PRO A 295 -29.23 24.80 1.46
C PRO A 295 -28.62 26.01 2.16
N SER A 296 -29.09 26.35 3.37
CA SER A 296 -28.55 27.47 4.16
C SER A 296 -27.14 27.21 4.71
N LYS A 297 -26.74 25.94 4.84
CA LYS A 297 -25.43 25.54 5.40
C LYS A 297 -24.38 25.30 4.32
N ALA A 298 -24.79 25.18 3.07
CA ALA A 298 -23.92 24.91 1.93
C ALA A 298 -24.48 25.56 0.65
N PRO A 299 -24.52 26.90 0.60
CA PRO A 299 -25.11 27.61 -0.54
C PRO A 299 -24.31 27.39 -1.83
N ALA A 300 -24.99 27.56 -2.96
CA ALA A 300 -24.35 27.65 -4.26
C ALA A 300 -23.52 28.94 -4.33
N VAL A 301 -22.35 28.87 -4.96
CA VAL A 301 -21.42 29.99 -5.06
C VAL A 301 -21.38 30.50 -6.48
N GLU A 302 -21.78 31.76 -6.68
CA GLU A 302 -21.56 32.48 -7.93
C GLU A 302 -20.10 32.91 -8.02
N MET A 303 -19.25 32.02 -8.54
CA MET A 303 -17.88 32.38 -8.90
C MET A 303 -17.94 33.32 -10.11
N GLY A 304 -17.44 34.56 -9.94
CA GLY A 304 -17.51 35.63 -10.92
C GLY A 304 -17.15 35.21 -12.34
N SER A 305 -17.92 35.70 -13.31
CA SER A 305 -17.78 35.43 -14.74
C SER A 305 -16.45 35.97 -15.27
N THR A 306 -15.50 35.08 -15.55
CA THR A 306 -14.31 35.43 -16.34
C THR A 306 -14.27 34.53 -17.57
N ASN A 307 -14.61 35.11 -18.73
CA ASN A 307 -14.40 34.60 -20.10
C ASN A 307 -14.66 33.09 -20.33
N SER A 308 -15.81 32.57 -19.90
CA SER A 308 -16.27 31.27 -20.41
C SER A 308 -17.11 31.51 -21.66
N GLU A 309 -16.62 31.01 -22.80
CA GLU A 309 -17.50 30.79 -23.94
C GLU A 309 -18.70 29.95 -23.49
N VAL A 310 -19.88 30.21 -24.05
CA VAL A 310 -21.09 29.45 -23.71
C VAL A 310 -20.96 28.04 -24.29
N ILE A 311 -20.54 27.08 -23.47
CA ILE A 311 -20.50 25.66 -23.85
C ILE A 311 -21.94 25.13 -23.81
N THR A 312 -22.46 24.70 -24.96
CA THR A 312 -23.78 24.08 -25.03
C THR A 312 -23.78 22.67 -24.43
N ARG A 313 -24.93 22.18 -23.94
CA ARG A 313 -25.04 20.80 -23.41
C ARG A 313 -24.59 19.74 -24.41
N ASN A 314 -24.85 19.96 -25.70
CA ASN A 314 -24.42 19.05 -26.74
C ASN A 314 -22.90 19.06 -26.91
N GLU A 315 -22.25 20.23 -26.91
CA GLU A 315 -20.79 20.34 -26.99
C GLU A 315 -20.09 19.74 -25.77
N ALA A 316 -20.65 19.96 -24.58
CA ALA A 316 -20.13 19.34 -23.37
C ALA A 316 -20.23 17.81 -23.45
N LEU A 317 -21.36 17.28 -23.93
CA LEU A 317 -21.56 15.84 -24.07
C LEU A 317 -20.68 15.23 -25.17
N THR A 318 -20.49 15.89 -26.31
CA THR A 318 -19.61 15.38 -27.37
C THR A 318 -18.15 15.40 -26.96
N TRP A 319 -17.65 16.50 -26.39
CA TRP A 319 -16.20 16.65 -26.18
C TRP A 319 -15.70 16.12 -24.83
N PHE A 320 -16.51 16.16 -23.75
CA PHE A 320 -16.08 15.65 -22.44
C PHE A 320 -16.49 14.21 -22.17
N ILE A 321 -17.46 13.66 -22.90
CA ILE A 321 -17.96 12.29 -22.67
C ILE A 321 -17.79 11.44 -23.93
N ALA A 322 -18.40 11.82 -25.05
CA ALA A 322 -18.42 10.97 -26.24
C ALA A 322 -17.03 10.81 -26.88
N ALA A 323 -16.24 11.88 -26.99
CA ALA A 323 -14.90 11.83 -27.56
C ALA A 323 -13.93 10.99 -26.69
N PRO A 324 -13.85 11.15 -25.36
CA PRO A 324 -13.07 10.25 -24.51
C PRO A 324 -13.51 8.79 -24.60
N ALA A 325 -14.82 8.52 -24.55
CA ALA A 325 -15.35 7.17 -24.68
C ALA A 325 -15.02 6.55 -26.04
N ALA A 326 -15.08 7.33 -27.13
CA ALA A 326 -14.74 6.88 -28.47
C ALA A 326 -13.24 6.62 -28.65
N LEU A 327 -12.37 7.44 -28.06
CA LEU A 327 -10.91 7.24 -28.10
C LEU A 327 -10.50 5.97 -27.34
N ILE A 328 -11.04 5.78 -26.13
CA ILE A 328 -10.76 4.60 -25.30
C ILE A 328 -11.37 3.35 -25.94
N GLY A 329 -12.65 3.41 -26.35
CA GLY A 329 -13.33 2.30 -27.02
C GLY A 329 -12.66 1.94 -28.34
N GLY A 330 -12.24 2.93 -29.13
CA GLY A 330 -11.48 2.73 -30.35
C GLY A 330 -10.15 2.02 -30.11
N MET A 331 -9.40 2.41 -29.07
CA MET A 331 -8.17 1.71 -28.68
C MET A 331 -8.45 0.26 -28.27
N MET A 332 -9.50 0.00 -27.49
CA MET A 332 -9.88 -1.36 -27.09
C MET A 332 -10.25 -2.23 -28.29
N VAL A 333 -11.02 -1.68 -29.25
CA VAL A 333 -11.38 -2.39 -30.47
C VAL A 333 -10.14 -2.67 -31.32
N LEU A 334 -9.28 -1.67 -31.55
CA LEU A 334 -8.02 -1.81 -32.29
C LEU A 334 -7.08 -2.83 -31.63
N SER A 335 -7.09 -2.92 -30.30
CA SER A 335 -6.35 -3.95 -29.57
C SER A 335 -6.97 -5.33 -29.73
N SER A 336 -8.31 -5.45 -29.70
CA SER A 336 -9.01 -6.73 -29.86
C SER A 336 -8.84 -7.36 -31.25
N ILE A 337 -8.64 -6.54 -32.29
CA ILE A 337 -8.38 -7.00 -33.66
C ILE A 337 -6.89 -7.14 -33.99
N GLY A 338 -6.00 -7.02 -32.99
CA GLY A 338 -4.56 -7.24 -33.14
C GLY A 338 -3.78 -6.11 -33.81
N LEU A 339 -4.39 -4.94 -34.07
CA LEU A 339 -3.68 -3.78 -34.61
C LEU A 339 -2.82 -3.08 -33.55
N ILE A 340 -3.25 -3.13 -32.28
CA ILE A 340 -2.49 -2.63 -31.13
C ILE A 340 -2.10 -3.80 -30.24
N GLY A 341 -0.80 -3.98 -30.00
CA GLY A 341 -0.32 -5.11 -29.21
C GLY A 341 1.17 -5.07 -28.92
N ASN A 342 1.72 -6.23 -28.57
CA ASN A 342 3.15 -6.37 -28.32
C ASN A 342 3.93 -6.30 -29.65
N GLN A 343 5.04 -5.56 -29.66
CA GLN A 343 5.95 -5.43 -30.80
C GLN A 343 7.31 -6.11 -30.57
N SER A 344 7.46 -6.82 -29.45
CA SER A 344 8.72 -7.49 -29.14
C SER A 344 9.01 -8.59 -30.17
N VAL A 345 10.08 -8.38 -30.94
CA VAL A 345 10.70 -9.40 -31.80
C VAL A 345 11.91 -10.04 -31.12
N ALA A 346 12.16 -9.73 -29.84
CA ALA A 346 13.26 -10.31 -29.10
C ALA A 346 13.09 -11.83 -29.00
N VAL A 347 14.14 -12.57 -29.33
CA VAL A 347 14.22 -14.02 -29.18
C VAL A 347 15.28 -14.29 -28.13
N ASP A 348 14.87 -14.92 -27.03
CA ASP A 348 15.79 -15.31 -25.98
C ASP A 348 16.82 -16.33 -26.49
N SER A 349 18.00 -16.34 -25.86
CA SER A 349 19.08 -17.26 -26.24
C SER A 349 18.83 -18.70 -25.80
N PHE A 350 17.82 -18.93 -24.96
CA PHE A 350 17.44 -20.23 -24.42
C PHE A 350 15.96 -20.52 -24.69
N SER A 351 15.63 -21.79 -24.93
CA SER A 351 14.24 -22.25 -25.01
C SER A 351 13.54 -22.07 -23.66
N GLN A 352 12.22 -21.85 -23.67
CA GLN A 352 11.44 -21.81 -22.43
C GLN A 352 11.65 -23.12 -21.67
N ALA A 353 11.90 -23.03 -20.37
CA ALA A 353 11.92 -24.21 -19.52
C ALA A 353 10.57 -24.93 -19.61
N GLY A 354 10.58 -26.26 -19.59
CA GLY A 354 9.34 -27.05 -19.68
C GLY A 354 8.34 -26.68 -18.58
N GLU A 355 7.05 -26.80 -18.88
CA GLU A 355 5.98 -26.61 -17.90
C GLU A 355 6.17 -27.61 -16.73
N THR A 356 6.13 -27.08 -15.51
CA THR A 356 6.05 -27.89 -14.30
C THR A 356 4.60 -28.27 -14.03
N ALA A 357 4.37 -29.41 -13.37
CA ALA A 357 3.04 -29.77 -12.91
C ALA A 357 2.46 -28.66 -12.00
N SER A 358 1.14 -28.49 -12.05
CA SER A 358 0.38 -27.50 -11.27
C SER A 358 0.64 -27.59 -9.76
N LEU A 359 0.88 -28.80 -9.24
CA LEU A 359 1.32 -29.04 -7.87
C LEU A 359 2.58 -29.92 -7.85
N ARG A 360 3.42 -29.70 -6.83
CA ARG A 360 4.56 -30.59 -6.57
C ARG A 360 4.04 -31.91 -5.99
N THR A 361 4.25 -32.99 -6.72
CA THR A 361 3.78 -34.34 -6.34
C THR A 361 4.82 -35.16 -5.58
N SER A 362 6.09 -34.76 -5.60
CA SER A 362 7.17 -35.41 -4.85
C SER A 362 7.31 -34.81 -3.43
N VAL A 363 6.35 -35.09 -2.56
CA VAL A 363 6.29 -34.54 -1.18
C VAL A 363 6.19 -35.65 -0.13
N SER A 364 6.35 -35.30 1.15
CA SER A 364 6.16 -36.23 2.26
C SER A 364 4.69 -36.70 2.35
N PRO A 365 4.40 -37.88 2.91
CA PRO A 365 3.02 -38.37 3.05
C PRO A 365 2.11 -37.41 3.83
N ASP A 366 2.66 -36.75 4.85
CA ASP A 366 1.94 -35.76 5.66
C ASP A 366 1.60 -34.51 4.84
N CYS A 367 2.57 -34.00 4.06
CA CYS A 367 2.34 -32.87 3.15
C CYS A 367 1.35 -33.22 2.05
N GLN A 368 1.41 -34.44 1.49
CA GLN A 368 0.45 -34.91 0.50
C GLN A 368 -0.98 -34.87 1.06
N ALA A 369 -1.20 -35.38 2.26
CA ALA A 369 -2.53 -35.35 2.89
C ALA A 369 -3.02 -33.91 3.09
N ALA A 370 -2.15 -33.02 3.56
CA ALA A 370 -2.48 -31.60 3.74
C ALA A 370 -2.76 -30.87 2.42
N MET A 371 -2.03 -31.18 1.35
CA MET A 371 -2.26 -30.61 0.02
C MET A 371 -3.57 -31.10 -0.60
N ILE A 372 -3.91 -32.38 -0.42
CA ILE A 372 -5.20 -32.93 -0.83
C ILE A 372 -6.35 -32.26 -0.07
N GLU A 373 -6.17 -31.98 1.23
CA GLU A 373 -7.16 -31.26 2.03
C GLU A 373 -7.34 -29.82 1.54
N LEU A 374 -6.27 -29.13 1.15
CA LEU A 374 -6.31 -27.74 0.71
C LEU A 374 -6.87 -27.57 -0.72
N HIS A 375 -6.38 -28.36 -1.68
CA HIS A 375 -6.67 -28.21 -3.10
C HIS A 375 -7.74 -29.18 -3.63
N GLY A 376 -8.06 -30.21 -2.85
CA GLY A 376 -8.97 -31.28 -3.22
C GLY A 376 -8.27 -32.43 -3.96
N GLN A 377 -8.88 -33.62 -3.88
CA GLN A 377 -8.35 -34.83 -4.50
C GLN A 377 -8.25 -34.72 -6.03
N GLU A 378 -9.22 -34.06 -6.67
CA GLU A 378 -9.26 -33.91 -8.13
C GLU A 378 -8.07 -33.11 -8.66
N ALA A 379 -7.68 -32.02 -7.97
CA ALA A 379 -6.51 -31.22 -8.33
C ALA A 379 -5.20 -32.00 -8.12
N TRP A 380 -5.13 -32.81 -7.05
CA TRP A 380 -3.97 -33.68 -6.80
C TRP A 380 -3.79 -34.75 -7.87
N ASP A 381 -4.88 -35.41 -8.26
CA ASP A 381 -4.86 -36.44 -9.31
C ASP A 381 -4.53 -35.84 -10.69
N ALA A 382 -5.00 -34.62 -10.98
CA ALA A 382 -4.62 -33.88 -12.18
C ALA A 382 -3.12 -33.56 -12.20
N ALA A 383 -2.56 -33.06 -11.09
CA ALA A 383 -1.13 -32.79 -10.98
C ALA A 383 -0.26 -34.07 -11.11
N LEU A 384 -0.76 -35.22 -10.65
CA LEU A 384 -0.10 -36.52 -10.87
C LEU A 384 -0.09 -36.92 -12.35
N ALA A 385 -1.20 -36.71 -13.06
CA ALA A 385 -1.29 -36.98 -14.49
C ALA A 385 -0.38 -36.03 -15.30
N GLU A 386 -0.33 -34.75 -14.95
CA GLU A 386 0.60 -33.77 -15.52
C GLU A 386 2.05 -34.18 -15.28
N GLN A 387 2.41 -34.54 -14.03
CA GLN A 387 3.76 -34.98 -13.72
C GLN A 387 4.14 -36.27 -14.45
N ALA A 388 3.20 -37.20 -14.62
CA ALA A 388 3.40 -38.42 -15.39
C ALA A 388 3.66 -38.10 -16.87
N ALA A 389 2.87 -37.21 -17.48
CA ALA A 389 3.07 -36.76 -18.85
C ALA A 389 4.42 -36.03 -19.03
N ILE A 390 4.81 -35.19 -18.07
CA ILE A 390 6.11 -34.51 -18.06
C ILE A 390 7.25 -35.54 -17.97
N ASN A 391 7.12 -36.55 -17.11
CA ASN A 391 8.12 -37.61 -16.96
C ASN A 391 8.22 -38.48 -18.23
N GLU A 392 7.10 -38.81 -18.87
CA GLU A 392 7.07 -39.52 -20.16
C GLU A 392 7.71 -38.70 -21.29
N ALA A 393 7.57 -37.37 -21.26
CA ALA A 393 8.24 -36.45 -22.18
C ALA A 393 9.75 -36.27 -21.90
N GLY A 394 10.31 -36.93 -20.88
CA GLY A 394 11.73 -36.85 -20.51
C GLY A 394 12.05 -35.90 -19.34
N GLY A 395 11.04 -35.49 -18.57
CA GLY A 395 11.14 -34.56 -17.45
C GLY A 395 10.96 -33.10 -17.87
N VAL A 396 11.07 -32.18 -16.90
CA VAL A 396 11.07 -30.73 -17.19
C VAL A 396 12.25 -30.44 -18.11
N ALA A 397 11.97 -30.15 -19.38
CA ALA A 397 13.01 -29.83 -20.35
C ALA A 397 13.82 -28.63 -19.84
N LYS A 398 15.11 -28.85 -19.55
CA LYS A 398 16.01 -27.75 -19.21
C LYS A 398 16.07 -26.81 -20.41
N ALA A 399 15.95 -25.51 -20.15
CA ALA A 399 16.15 -24.47 -21.13
C ALA A 399 17.48 -24.71 -21.87
N THR A 400 17.39 -25.15 -23.11
CA THR A 400 18.55 -25.42 -23.98
C THR A 400 18.87 -24.18 -24.78
N GLN A 401 20.15 -23.93 -25.01
CA GLN A 401 20.56 -22.82 -25.86
C GLN A 401 20.03 -23.05 -27.28
N LEU A 402 19.22 -22.11 -27.79
CA LEU A 402 18.66 -22.19 -29.13
C LEU A 402 19.80 -22.09 -30.15
N THR A 403 19.81 -23.00 -31.13
CA THR A 403 20.71 -22.90 -32.29
C THR A 403 20.36 -21.68 -33.13
N GLU A 404 21.29 -21.22 -33.99
CA GLU A 404 21.04 -20.05 -34.85
C GLU A 404 19.81 -20.24 -35.75
N ASP A 405 19.61 -21.45 -36.28
CA ASP A 405 18.45 -21.79 -37.12
C ASP A 405 17.12 -21.72 -36.35
N GLN A 406 17.10 -22.15 -35.08
CA GLN A 406 15.91 -22.09 -34.24
C GLN A 406 15.58 -20.65 -33.83
N ARG A 407 16.60 -19.81 -33.60
CA ARG A 407 16.38 -18.38 -33.34
C ARG A 407 15.86 -17.67 -34.58
N ALA A 408 16.34 -18.03 -35.77
CA ALA A 408 15.83 -17.47 -37.03
C ALA A 408 14.35 -17.83 -37.24
N ALA A 409 13.96 -19.09 -37.01
CA ALA A 409 12.56 -19.51 -37.11
C ALA A 409 11.65 -18.83 -36.08
N GLN A 410 12.09 -18.70 -34.82
CA GLN A 410 11.32 -18.02 -33.78
C GLN A 410 11.22 -16.50 -34.04
N LEU A 411 12.25 -15.90 -34.63
CA LEU A 411 12.24 -14.51 -35.06
C LEU A 411 11.19 -14.29 -36.15
N GLU A 412 11.08 -15.18 -37.13
CA GLU A 412 10.04 -15.11 -38.17
C GLU A 412 8.63 -15.19 -37.57
N ILE A 413 8.41 -16.08 -36.61
CA ILE A 413 7.14 -16.20 -35.88
C ILE A 413 6.84 -14.92 -35.09
N ASN A 414 7.83 -14.38 -34.38
CA ASN A 414 7.65 -13.15 -33.60
C ASN A 414 7.38 -11.93 -34.51
N ILE A 415 8.02 -11.85 -35.68
CA ILE A 415 7.75 -10.82 -36.68
C ILE A 415 6.33 -10.96 -37.25
N ALA A 416 5.88 -12.17 -37.54
CA ALA A 416 4.54 -12.43 -38.05
C ALA A 416 3.43 -12.09 -37.05
N ASN A 417 3.71 -12.24 -35.75
CA ASN A 417 2.78 -11.96 -34.65
C ASN A 417 2.90 -10.55 -34.07
N ALA A 418 3.90 -9.76 -34.49
CA ALA A 418 4.11 -8.41 -33.98
C ALA A 418 2.97 -7.49 -34.48
N ALA A 419 2.33 -6.81 -33.54
CA ALA A 419 1.26 -5.87 -33.88
C ALA A 419 1.83 -4.64 -34.64
N PRO A 420 1.10 -4.07 -35.61
CA PRO A 420 1.51 -2.85 -36.32
C PRO A 420 1.81 -1.67 -35.41
N VAL A 421 1.07 -1.52 -34.29
CA VAL A 421 1.26 -0.45 -33.30
C VAL A 421 1.53 -1.03 -31.92
N GLY A 422 2.59 -0.55 -31.27
CA GLY A 422 2.94 -0.94 -29.90
C GLY A 422 1.97 -0.35 -28.87
N THR A 423 1.66 -1.12 -27.82
CA THR A 423 0.77 -0.70 -26.72
C THR A 423 1.18 0.64 -26.09
N GLY A 424 2.49 0.87 -25.90
CA GLY A 424 3.00 2.13 -25.35
C GLY A 424 2.71 3.36 -26.23
N ILE A 425 2.89 3.22 -27.55
CA ILE A 425 2.61 4.29 -28.52
C ILE A 425 1.10 4.56 -28.53
N ALA A 426 0.27 3.52 -28.59
CA ALA A 426 -1.18 3.67 -28.57
C ALA A 426 -1.69 4.42 -27.33
N ILE A 427 -1.12 4.17 -26.14
CA ILE A 427 -1.49 4.89 -24.91
C ILE A 427 -1.17 6.38 -25.04
N VAL A 428 0.04 6.74 -25.49
CA VAL A 428 0.43 8.15 -25.68
C VAL A 428 -0.50 8.85 -26.67
N MET A 429 -0.91 8.15 -27.72
CA MET A 429 -1.80 8.67 -28.75
C MET A 429 -3.21 8.94 -28.24
N VAL A 430 -3.75 8.03 -27.42
CA VAL A 430 -5.02 8.25 -26.73
C VAL A 430 -4.93 9.45 -25.79
N LEU A 431 -3.84 9.57 -25.02
CA LEU A 431 -3.64 10.73 -24.13
C LEU A 431 -3.58 12.05 -24.89
N LEU A 432 -2.82 12.12 -25.99
CA LEU A 432 -2.78 13.31 -26.84
C LEU A 432 -4.14 13.61 -27.48
N GLY A 433 -4.86 12.57 -27.93
CA GLY A 433 -6.21 12.71 -28.47
C GLY A 433 -7.20 13.24 -27.44
N LEU A 434 -7.10 12.79 -26.18
CA LEU A 434 -7.91 13.30 -25.07
C LEU A 434 -7.59 14.76 -24.78
N VAL A 435 -6.32 15.16 -24.81
CA VAL A 435 -5.92 16.55 -24.63
C VAL A 435 -6.52 17.43 -25.72
N LEU A 436 -6.43 17.03 -26.99
CA LEU A 436 -6.98 17.79 -28.12
C LEU A 436 -8.52 17.85 -28.08
N ALA A 437 -9.18 16.75 -27.72
CA ALA A 437 -10.63 16.69 -27.56
C ALA A 437 -11.11 17.62 -26.42
N THR A 438 -10.40 17.60 -25.29
CA THR A 438 -10.70 18.44 -24.13
C THR A 438 -10.42 19.91 -24.44
N ALA A 439 -9.33 20.22 -25.15
CA ALA A 439 -9.02 21.58 -25.60
C ALA A 439 -10.12 22.14 -26.52
N ARG A 440 -10.66 21.30 -27.42
CA ARG A 440 -11.80 21.67 -28.26
C ARG A 440 -13.07 21.91 -27.44
N GLY A 441 -13.32 21.09 -26.42
CA GLY A 441 -14.48 21.22 -25.53
C GLY A 441 -14.45 22.46 -24.64
N ILE A 442 -13.26 22.93 -24.25
CA ILE A 442 -13.09 24.12 -23.41
C ILE A 442 -13.29 25.42 -24.20
N SER A 443 -12.90 25.45 -25.48
CA SER A 443 -13.08 26.63 -26.35
C SER A 443 -13.67 26.25 -27.72
N PRO A 444 -14.98 25.96 -27.80
CA PRO A 444 -15.64 25.57 -29.04
C PRO A 444 -15.73 26.70 -30.08
N THR A 445 -15.56 27.97 -29.73
CA THR A 445 -15.62 29.07 -30.72
C THR A 445 -14.27 29.48 -31.29
N SER A 446 -13.17 29.02 -30.69
CA SER A 446 -11.82 29.23 -31.22
C SER A 446 -11.56 28.49 -32.55
N ASP A 447 -10.62 29.01 -33.33
CA ASP A 447 -10.22 28.44 -34.61
C ASP A 447 -9.74 26.98 -34.44
N PRO A 448 -10.42 26.00 -35.06
CA PRO A 448 -10.13 24.60 -34.82
C PRO A 448 -8.92 24.08 -35.63
N ARG A 449 -8.35 24.88 -36.55
CA ARG A 449 -7.26 24.44 -37.44
C ARG A 449 -6.05 23.84 -36.69
N PRO A 450 -5.53 24.43 -35.60
CA PRO A 450 -4.40 23.85 -34.85
C PRO A 450 -4.74 22.47 -34.25
N LEU A 451 -5.97 22.31 -33.78
CA LEU A 451 -6.44 21.06 -33.19
C LEU A 451 -6.62 19.96 -34.25
N TRP A 452 -7.16 20.31 -35.43
CA TRP A 452 -7.25 19.38 -36.56
C TRP A 452 -5.88 18.95 -37.09
N ILE A 453 -4.89 19.84 -37.10
CA ILE A 453 -3.51 19.48 -37.43
C ILE A 453 -2.96 18.49 -36.39
N GLY A 454 -3.25 18.71 -35.10
CA GLY A 454 -2.92 17.76 -34.04
C GLY A 454 -3.59 16.39 -34.22
N PHE A 455 -4.89 16.37 -34.51
CA PHE A 455 -5.62 15.11 -34.79
C PHE A 455 -5.09 14.40 -36.04
N ALA A 456 -4.73 15.15 -37.10
CA ALA A 456 -4.14 14.58 -38.30
C ALA A 456 -2.74 14.02 -38.03
N ALA A 457 -1.93 14.67 -37.18
CA ALA A 457 -0.63 14.15 -36.75
C ALA A 457 -0.78 12.85 -35.95
N ILE A 458 -1.81 12.75 -35.09
CA ILE A 458 -2.14 11.51 -34.37
C ILE A 458 -2.60 10.43 -35.38
N ALA A 459 -3.45 10.78 -36.34
CA ALA A 459 -3.92 9.81 -37.32
C ALA A 459 -2.81 9.30 -38.26
N ALA A 460 -1.78 10.11 -38.54
CA ALA A 460 -0.69 9.76 -39.45
C ALA A 460 0.37 8.80 -38.86
N VAL A 461 0.30 8.52 -37.56
CA VAL A 461 1.19 7.56 -36.87
C VAL A 461 0.56 6.16 -36.85
N PHE A 462 -0.75 6.05 -37.09
CA PHE A 462 -1.43 4.78 -37.40
C PHE A 462 -1.26 4.47 -38.89
#